data_AF-A0A3G4S986-F1
#
_entry.id   AF-A0A3G4S986-F1
#
_cell.length_a   1.000
_cell.length_b   1.000
_cell.length_c   1.000
_cell.angle_alpha   90.00
_cell.angle_beta   90.00
_cell.angle_gamma   90.00
#
_symmetry.space_group_name_H-M   'P 1'
#
loop_
_entity.id
_entity.type
_entity.pdbx_description
1 polymer ?
#
loop_
_entity_poly.entity_id
_entity_poly.type
_entity_poly.pdbx_seq_one_letter_code
_entity_poly.pdbx_strand_id
1 'polypeptide(L)'
;LEVTYFSYRDSWISQAGLKTFSEAVVDVISANVNVKKKELITHFLENVSGKSNTEARAIAKGITGMDIYWDWEIPRTREGYYRLQGGCECAINRALAYAPYADAIWMESKLPDFAQAEEFANGVHAL
;
A
#
# COMPACT_ATOMS: atom_id res chain seq x y z
N LEU A 1 -9.25 28.22 15.76
CA LEU A 1 -8.34 28.13 14.60
C LEU A 1 -7.87 26.68 14.36
N GLU A 2 -7.31 25.99 15.36
CA GLU A 2 -6.89 24.58 15.21
C GLU A 2 -8.05 23.60 14.99
N VAL A 3 -9.14 23.70 15.75
CA VAL A 3 -10.31 22.81 15.62
C VAL A 3 -10.88 22.82 14.20
N THR A 4 -10.99 24.01 13.60
CA THR A 4 -11.46 24.21 12.22
C THR A 4 -10.49 23.65 11.18
N TYR A 5 -9.18 23.80 11.41
CA TYR A 5 -8.17 23.23 10.52
C TYR A 5 -8.22 21.69 10.51
N PHE A 6 -8.35 21.07 11.69
CA PHE A 6 -8.50 19.61 11.78
C PHE A 6 -9.74 19.11 11.05
N SER A 7 -10.90 19.77 11.21
CA SER A 7 -12.12 19.38 10.49
C SER A 7 -11.99 19.48 8.97
N TYR A 8 -11.32 20.52 8.44
CA TYR A 8 -11.08 20.65 7.00
C TYR A 8 -10.14 19.57 6.48
N ARG A 9 -9.07 19.30 7.21
CA ARG A 9 -8.12 18.23 6.85
C ARG A 9 -8.81 16.87 6.81
N ASP A 10 -9.60 16.53 7.83
CA ASP A 10 -10.24 15.23 7.92
C ASP A 10 -11.34 15.08 6.85
N SER A 11 -12.08 16.17 6.56
CA SER A 11 -13.03 16.23 5.44
C SER A 11 -12.34 16.02 4.09
N TRP A 12 -11.18 16.66 3.88
CA TRP A 12 -10.40 16.49 2.66
C TRP A 12 -9.88 15.06 2.52
N ILE A 13 -9.32 14.47 3.58
CA ILE A 13 -8.80 13.09 3.57
C ILE A 13 -9.91 12.09 3.21
N SER A 14 -11.10 12.28 3.78
CA SER A 14 -12.27 11.44 3.48
C SER A 14 -12.68 11.51 2.00
N GLN A 15 -12.60 12.71 1.39
CA GLN A 15 -12.96 12.91 -0.01
C GLN A 15 -11.85 12.53 -1.00
N ALA A 16 -10.59 12.54 -0.57
CA ALA A 16 -9.43 12.31 -1.44
C ALA A 16 -9.34 10.87 -1.98
N GLY A 17 -10.06 9.92 -1.38
CA GLY A 17 -10.08 8.52 -1.82
C GLY A 17 -8.70 7.86 -1.75
N LEU A 18 -7.96 8.12 -0.66
CA LEU A 18 -6.60 7.61 -0.48
C LEU A 18 -6.56 6.07 -0.58
N LYS A 19 -5.60 5.58 -1.35
CA LYS A 19 -5.33 4.16 -1.56
C LYS A 19 -3.89 3.98 -2.05
N THR A 20 -3.35 2.79 -1.96
CA THR A 20 -2.09 2.42 -2.62
C THR A 20 -2.25 2.51 -4.13
N PHE A 21 -1.12 2.64 -4.85
CA PHE A 21 -1.17 2.62 -6.31
C PHE A 21 -1.77 1.31 -6.85
N SER A 22 -1.43 0.18 -6.24
CA SER A 22 -1.95 -1.14 -6.64
C SER A 22 -3.47 -1.23 -6.49
N GLU A 23 -4.05 -0.73 -5.39
CA GLU A 23 -5.51 -0.66 -5.21
C GLU A 23 -6.17 0.22 -6.28
N ALA A 24 -5.56 1.37 -6.63
CA ALA A 24 -6.08 2.22 -7.70
C ALA A 24 -6.09 1.49 -9.06
N VAL A 25 -5.07 0.68 -9.34
CA VAL A 25 -5.02 -0.15 -10.56
C VAL A 25 -6.11 -1.22 -10.55
N VAL A 26 -6.28 -1.91 -9.42
CA VAL A 26 -7.32 -2.93 -9.27
C VAL A 26 -8.72 -2.34 -9.46
N ASP A 27 -8.98 -1.14 -8.94
CA ASP A 27 -10.26 -0.44 -9.14
C ASP A 27 -10.52 -0.14 -10.62
N VAL A 28 -9.51 0.35 -11.34
CA VAL A 28 -9.62 0.64 -12.78
C VAL A 28 -9.89 -0.62 -13.59
N ILE A 29 -9.18 -1.72 -13.30
CA ILE A 29 -9.40 -3.01 -13.97
C ILE A 29 -10.81 -3.54 -13.64
N SER A 30 -11.24 -3.38 -12.39
CA SER A 30 -12.55 -3.85 -11.91
C SER A 30 -13.72 -3.07 -12.54
N ALA A 31 -13.55 -1.77 -12.77
CA ALA A 31 -14.55 -0.90 -13.39
C ALA A 31 -14.71 -1.11 -14.91
N ASN A 32 -13.72 -1.70 -15.59
CA ASN A 32 -13.76 -1.94 -17.04
C ASN A 32 -14.81 -3.04 -17.40
N VAL A 33 -15.26 -3.12 -18.66
CA VAL A 33 -16.27 -4.13 -19.10
C VAL A 33 -15.62 -5.47 -19.50
N ASN A 34 -14.30 -5.58 -19.39
CA ASN A 34 -13.56 -6.80 -19.78
C ASN A 34 -14.03 -8.04 -18.98
N VAL A 35 -14.13 -9.19 -19.65
CA VAL A 35 -14.55 -10.48 -19.06
C VAL A 35 -13.43 -11.11 -18.20
N LYS A 36 -12.17 -10.72 -18.43
CA LYS A 36 -10.98 -11.34 -17.79
C LYS A 36 -10.41 -10.56 -16.58
N LYS A 37 -11.23 -9.79 -15.87
CA LYS A 37 -10.77 -8.90 -14.79
C LYS A 37 -9.89 -9.59 -13.74
N LYS A 38 -10.32 -10.77 -13.28
CA LYS A 38 -9.59 -11.53 -12.25
C LYS A 38 -8.21 -11.97 -12.72
N GLU A 39 -8.11 -12.44 -13.96
CA GLU A 39 -6.84 -12.85 -14.56
C GLU A 39 -5.90 -11.64 -14.67
N LEU A 40 -6.41 -10.48 -15.12
CA LEU A 40 -5.62 -9.26 -15.24
C LEU A 40 -5.16 -8.71 -13.89
N ILE A 41 -6.03 -8.75 -12.87
CA ILE A 41 -5.67 -8.35 -11.49
C ILE A 41 -4.59 -9.27 -10.94
N THR A 42 -4.74 -10.58 -11.08
CA THR A 42 -3.76 -11.56 -10.61
C THR A 42 -2.42 -11.34 -11.30
N HIS A 43 -2.45 -11.22 -12.63
CA HIS A 43 -1.26 -10.94 -13.43
C HIS A 43 -0.58 -9.64 -13.00
N PHE A 44 -1.34 -8.57 -12.74
CA PHE A 44 -0.77 -7.32 -12.25
C PHE A 44 -0.10 -7.48 -10.88
N LEU A 45 -0.79 -8.08 -9.90
CA LEU A 45 -0.29 -8.21 -8.53
C LEU A 45 0.95 -9.10 -8.43
N GLU A 46 1.03 -10.16 -9.23
CA GLU A 46 2.22 -11.03 -9.30
C GLU A 46 3.43 -10.29 -9.89
N ASN A 47 3.22 -9.47 -10.93
CA ASN A 47 4.31 -8.79 -11.62
C ASN A 47 4.76 -7.49 -10.95
N VAL A 48 3.93 -6.90 -10.07
CA VAL A 48 4.25 -5.65 -9.37
C VAL A 48 4.95 -5.87 -8.03
N SER A 49 4.93 -7.10 -7.49
CA SER A 49 5.57 -7.41 -6.21
C SER A 49 7.06 -7.07 -6.24
N GLY A 50 7.52 -6.28 -5.26
CA GLY A 50 8.91 -5.82 -5.15
C GLY A 50 9.35 -4.78 -6.19
N LYS A 51 8.44 -4.24 -7.00
CA LYS A 51 8.74 -3.22 -8.02
C LYS A 51 8.61 -1.81 -7.48
N SER A 52 9.34 -0.88 -8.08
CA SER A 52 9.19 0.56 -7.86
C SER A 52 7.86 1.08 -8.44
N ASN A 53 7.42 2.25 -7.99
CA ASN A 53 6.21 2.88 -8.51
C ASN A 53 6.29 3.18 -10.02
N THR A 54 7.47 3.53 -10.54
CA THR A 54 7.69 3.78 -11.97
C THR A 54 7.47 2.51 -12.79
N GLU A 55 8.00 1.38 -12.33
CA GLU A 55 7.79 0.08 -12.98
C GLU A 55 6.34 -0.37 -12.86
N ALA A 56 5.72 -0.21 -11.69
CA ALA A 56 4.31 -0.52 -11.46
C ALA A 56 3.39 0.23 -12.44
N ARG A 57 3.67 1.52 -12.69
CA ARG A 57 2.95 2.33 -13.68
C ARG A 57 3.13 1.81 -15.10
N ALA A 58 4.34 1.40 -15.48
CA ALA A 58 4.59 0.81 -16.79
C ALA A 58 3.82 -0.50 -17.00
N ILE A 59 3.80 -1.39 -15.98
CA ILE A 59 3.02 -2.63 -16.00
C ILE A 59 1.53 -2.32 -16.12
N ALA A 60 1.03 -1.41 -15.29
CA ALA A 60 -0.38 -1.06 -15.28
C ALA A 60 -0.83 -0.47 -16.63
N LYS A 61 -0.03 0.42 -17.23
CA LYS A 61 -0.28 0.98 -18.57
C LYS A 61 -0.28 -0.11 -19.65
N GLY A 62 0.59 -1.12 -19.53
CA GLY A 62 0.60 -2.27 -20.44
C GLY A 62 -0.69 -3.11 -20.36
N ILE A 63 -1.31 -3.19 -19.18
CA ILE A 63 -2.53 -3.97 -18.93
C ILE A 63 -3.80 -3.19 -19.30
N THR A 64 -3.88 -1.92 -18.88
CA THR A 64 -5.10 -1.10 -19.02
C THR A 64 -5.11 -0.27 -20.30
N GLY A 65 -3.95 -0.08 -20.93
CA GLY A 65 -3.77 0.80 -22.09
C GLY A 65 -3.79 2.29 -21.75
N MET A 66 -3.88 2.66 -20.47
CA MET A 66 -3.98 4.06 -20.05
C MET A 66 -3.20 4.36 -18.77
N ASP A 67 -2.80 5.62 -18.62
CA ASP A 67 -2.17 6.09 -17.40
C ASP A 67 -3.22 6.24 -16.29
N ILE A 68 -2.96 5.62 -15.14
CA ILE A 68 -3.86 5.64 -13.99
C ILE A 68 -3.54 6.87 -13.15
N TYR A 69 -4.56 7.70 -12.93
CA TYR A 69 -4.46 8.85 -12.04
C TYR A 69 -4.26 8.37 -10.61
N TRP A 70 -3.13 8.78 -10.04
CA TRP A 70 -2.77 8.52 -8.66
C TRP A 70 -1.62 9.45 -8.28
N ASP A 71 -1.77 10.19 -7.18
CA ASP A 71 -0.81 11.20 -6.75
C ASP A 71 -0.63 11.18 -5.22
N TRP A 72 0.56 10.77 -4.78
CA TRP A 72 0.97 10.75 -3.37
C TRP A 72 1.52 12.08 -2.85
N GLU A 73 1.74 13.09 -3.71
CA GLU A 73 2.28 14.40 -3.34
C GLU A 73 1.18 15.30 -2.76
N ILE A 74 -0.04 15.19 -3.31
CA ILE A 74 -1.21 15.95 -2.87
C ILE A 74 -1.55 15.69 -1.39
N PRO A 75 -1.61 14.44 -0.88
CA PRO A 75 -2.01 14.18 0.51
C PRO A 75 -0.91 14.41 1.57
N ARG A 76 0.22 15.05 1.22
CA ARG A 76 1.31 15.29 2.17
C ARG A 76 0.87 16.17 3.33
N THR A 77 1.51 15.96 4.48
CA THR A 77 1.29 16.82 5.65
C THR A 77 1.93 18.20 5.46
N ARG A 78 1.68 19.14 6.39
CA ARG A 78 2.29 20.48 6.34
C ARG A 78 3.82 20.44 6.43
N GLU A 79 4.33 19.43 7.11
CA GLU A 79 5.76 19.15 7.27
C GLU A 79 6.34 18.42 6.04
N GLY A 80 5.49 18.00 5.09
CA GLY A 80 5.91 17.30 3.87
C GLY A 80 5.93 15.78 3.99
N TYR A 81 5.37 15.18 5.05
CA TYR A 81 5.36 13.73 5.20
C TYR A 81 4.34 13.06 4.25
N TYR A 82 4.74 11.91 3.70
CA TYR A 82 3.86 11.05 2.92
C TYR A 82 2.89 10.27 3.81
N ARG A 83 1.75 9.89 3.23
CA ARG A 83 0.82 8.95 3.87
C ARG A 83 1.32 7.52 3.65
N LEU A 84 1.25 6.71 4.69
CA LEU A 84 1.67 5.31 4.68
C LEU A 84 0.53 4.43 5.20
N GLN A 85 0.24 3.36 4.48
CA GLN A 85 -0.57 2.26 5.00
C GLN A 85 0.34 1.34 5.81
N GLY A 86 0.26 1.46 7.14
CA GLY A 86 0.92 0.56 8.06
C GLY A 86 0.19 -0.78 8.20
N GLY A 87 0.58 -1.57 9.20
CA GLY A 87 -0.01 -2.88 9.48
C GLY A 87 1.04 -3.99 9.50
N CYS A 88 0.58 -5.21 9.75
CA CYS A 88 1.45 -6.39 9.88
C CYS A 88 2.25 -6.64 8.60
N GLU A 89 1.61 -6.62 7.43
CA GLU A 89 2.29 -6.78 6.13
C GLU A 89 3.42 -5.75 5.91
N CYS A 90 3.19 -4.48 6.26
CA CYS A 90 4.21 -3.43 6.16
C CYS A 90 5.38 -3.71 7.12
N ALA A 91 5.10 -4.20 8.32
CA ALA A 91 6.11 -4.56 9.31
C ALA A 91 6.92 -5.79 8.87
N ILE A 92 6.27 -6.83 8.32
CA ILE A 92 6.94 -8.01 7.75
C ILE A 92 7.88 -7.58 6.64
N ASN A 93 7.42 -6.76 5.67
CA ASN A 93 8.27 -6.29 4.58
C ASN A 93 9.53 -5.55 5.08
N ARG A 94 9.39 -4.72 6.12
CA ARG A 94 10.54 -4.04 6.76
C ARG A 94 11.43 -5.03 7.51
N ALA A 95 10.86 -5.96 8.26
CA ALA A 95 11.57 -6.98 9.01
C ALA A 95 12.45 -7.83 8.08
N LEU A 96 11.92 -8.29 6.95
CA LEU A 96 12.70 -9.03 5.94
C LEU A 96 13.90 -8.23 5.43
N ALA A 97 13.72 -6.92 5.20
CA ALA A 97 14.81 -6.05 4.77
C ALA A 97 15.86 -5.81 5.88
N TYR A 98 15.46 -5.85 7.15
CA TYR A 98 16.35 -5.64 8.30
C TYR A 98 17.05 -6.91 8.76
N ALA A 99 16.48 -8.09 8.50
CA ALA A 99 16.97 -9.39 8.97
C ALA A 99 18.47 -9.65 8.75
N PRO A 100 19.09 -9.26 7.60
CA PRO A 100 20.52 -9.48 7.40
C PRO A 100 21.44 -8.66 8.32
N TYR A 101 20.90 -7.72 9.09
CA TYR A 101 21.65 -6.72 9.86
C TYR A 101 21.29 -6.70 11.35
N ALA A 102 20.40 -7.58 11.81
CA ALA A 102 19.91 -7.60 13.18
C ALA A 102 19.87 -9.03 13.73
N ASP A 103 20.36 -9.23 14.96
CA ASP A 103 20.33 -10.53 15.64
C ASP A 103 18.92 -10.96 16.03
N ALA A 104 18.03 -9.98 16.21
CA ALA A 104 16.62 -10.20 16.54
C ALA A 104 15.77 -9.10 15.92
N ILE A 105 14.51 -9.43 15.63
CA ILE A 105 13.52 -8.49 15.09
C ILE A 105 12.36 -8.35 16.07
N TRP A 106 11.91 -7.12 16.25
CA TRP A 106 10.75 -6.79 17.05
C TRP A 106 9.78 -5.91 16.24
N MET A 107 8.50 -6.29 16.24
CA MET A 107 7.40 -5.46 15.76
C MET A 107 6.59 -4.95 16.95
N GLU A 108 6.48 -3.63 17.08
CA GLU A 108 5.54 -3.00 18.03
C GLU A 108 4.09 -3.34 17.66
N SER A 109 3.26 -3.69 18.65
CA SER A 109 1.85 -4.03 18.45
C SER A 109 0.93 -3.15 19.28
N LYS A 110 -0.27 -2.85 18.77
CA LYS A 110 -1.26 -2.04 19.49
C LYS A 110 -1.89 -2.79 20.68
N LEU A 111 -2.00 -4.11 20.55
CA LEU A 111 -2.64 -5.01 21.51
C LEU A 111 -1.80 -6.29 21.65
N PRO A 112 -1.93 -7.01 22.78
CA PRO A 112 -1.35 -8.34 22.94
C PRO A 112 -2.17 -9.38 22.16
N ASP A 113 -2.18 -9.30 20.83
CA ASP A 113 -2.92 -10.20 19.94
C ASP A 113 -2.02 -11.33 19.42
N PHE A 114 -2.34 -12.56 19.82
CA PHE A 114 -1.59 -13.75 19.42
C PHE A 114 -1.66 -14.00 17.90
N ALA A 115 -2.80 -13.74 17.26
CA ALA A 115 -2.95 -14.00 15.83
C ALA A 115 -2.04 -13.08 15.01
N GLN A 116 -1.96 -11.80 15.39
CA GLN A 116 -1.01 -10.85 14.78
C GLN A 116 0.46 -11.24 15.04
N ALA A 117 0.77 -11.74 16.24
CA ALA A 117 2.12 -12.20 16.55
C ALA A 117 2.52 -13.42 15.71
N GLU A 118 1.60 -14.37 15.53
CA GLU A 118 1.79 -15.54 14.66
C GLU A 118 1.92 -15.15 13.19
N GLU A 119 1.06 -14.24 12.69
CA GLU A 119 1.16 -13.70 11.33
C GLU A 119 2.53 -13.07 11.05
N PHE A 120 3.00 -12.21 11.97
CA PHE A 120 4.31 -11.57 11.85
C PHE A 120 5.45 -12.59 11.85
N ALA A 121 5.45 -13.51 12.81
CA ALA A 121 6.49 -14.53 12.92
C ALA A 121 6.53 -15.43 11.68
N ASN A 122 5.37 -15.91 11.21
CA ASN A 122 5.27 -16.74 10.02
C ASN A 122 5.73 -15.99 8.77
N GLY A 123 5.35 -14.72 8.62
CA GLY A 123 5.77 -13.90 7.49
C GLY A 123 7.28 -13.67 7.44
N VAL A 124 7.93 -13.47 8.60
CA VAL A 124 9.38 -13.28 8.68
C VAL A 124 10.15 -14.59 8.49
N HIS A 125 9.62 -15.70 9.02
CA HIS A 125 10.26 -17.02 8.93
C HIS A 125 10.02 -17.75 7.59
N ALA A 126 9.23 -17.19 6.66
CA ALA A 126 8.91 -17.83 5.39
C ALA A 126 10.06 -17.82 4.36
N LEU A 127 11.16 -17.11 4.64
CA LEU A 127 12.39 -17.10 3.81
C LEU A 127 13.30 -18.31 4.05
#